data_AF-A0AAN8QA01-F1
#
_entry.id   AF-A0AAN8QA01-F1
#
_cell.length_a   1.000
_cell.length_b   1.000
_cell.length_c   1.000
_cell.angle_alpha   90.00
_cell.angle_beta   90.00
_cell.angle_gamma   90.00
#
_symmetry.space_group_name_H-M   'P 1'
#
loop_
_entity.id
_entity.type
_entity.pdbx_description
1 polymer ?
#
loop_
_entity_poly.entity_id
_entity_poly.type
_entity_poly.pdbx_seq_one_letter_code
_entity_poly.pdbx_strand_id
1 'polypeptide(L)'
;MEHGQWAFTHLSRCWHSGPVSIEERTLTPWTRASILLNISLQHIMRLDIKGSSSSRQGALLWPSLQMEEDPDIVNRNTELDDILRQISELGKWREILNASGLELQDCIIKRPLERTKPEEDSEDGTGRPPTTAQPPRGHTNLLTVPYSIPRALAVSPSLGGLPVTPELAGNLRKILFGNTFYVFNYEWKKSFFKFREPYSNLSYALEAERGGSRAIQMVVQANIIKYLLFTRQTNSDCCRLQSLSEVGEKEQERALAASLTDILWAAGEERSATISFVTSDYCFTPHLDYKLDNFTERLQLFSFKKKEDVRKFVYEHIQCFKDEGSHGVILFLYSLIFSRTIARLREDLDCTTSHLLHLSLGNFVCRQALMNLLLTGRASPNVFNGTLHCGDDGSPLEKPLHGVLARSDVGYLHWSRELLERTKLPMVGSMLKTPKLPIWVCSINGTYSVLFSPNRCLLSDWKMEHLFHMYFYNGQPSQQSTALLTIDTHSHHWEVGIKDTQGDPEKRFPSVEMAIRTKWEGAAIDWNGTMPFF
;
A
#
# COMPACT_ATOMS: atom_id res chain seq x y z
N MET A 1 -31.75 -13.51 -3.40
CA MET A 1 -30.87 -14.69 -3.41
C MET A 1 -30.08 -14.69 -2.11
N GLU A 2 -30.75 -15.05 -1.03
CA GLU A 2 -30.14 -15.41 0.24
C GLU A 2 -29.66 -16.85 0.11
N HIS A 3 -28.35 -17.10 0.14
CA HIS A 3 -27.67 -18.36 0.49
C HIS A 3 -26.18 -18.16 0.21
N GLY A 4 -25.47 -17.51 1.15
CA GLY A 4 -24.03 -17.29 1.03
C GLY A 4 -23.32 -16.91 2.33
N GLN A 5 -24.01 -16.99 3.48
CA GLN A 5 -23.50 -16.51 4.77
C GLN A 5 -23.37 -17.61 5.85
N TRP A 6 -23.48 -18.89 5.50
CA TRP A 6 -23.46 -20.01 6.46
C TRP A 6 -22.22 -20.93 6.38
N ALA A 7 -21.22 -20.63 5.54
CA ALA A 7 -20.07 -21.53 5.35
C ALA A 7 -18.79 -21.18 6.14
N PHE A 8 -18.67 -20.00 6.74
CA PHE A 8 -17.43 -19.58 7.40
C PHE A 8 -17.40 -19.77 8.92
N THR A 9 -18.55 -20.01 9.56
CA THR A 9 -18.65 -20.11 11.03
C THR A 9 -18.56 -21.53 11.57
N HIS A 10 -18.55 -22.57 10.73
CA HIS A 10 -18.48 -23.97 11.21
C HIS A 10 -17.09 -24.63 11.16
N LEU A 11 -16.11 -24.06 10.45
CA LEU A 11 -14.77 -24.66 10.30
C LEU A 11 -13.77 -24.32 11.40
N SER A 12 -14.11 -23.42 12.35
CA SER A 12 -13.26 -23.14 13.53
C SER A 12 -13.63 -23.93 14.80
N ARG A 13 -14.65 -24.81 14.76
CA ARG A 13 -15.09 -25.56 15.96
C ARG A 13 -14.81 -27.07 15.97
N CYS A 14 -14.27 -27.66 14.89
CA CYS A 14 -14.01 -29.11 14.83
C CYS A 14 -12.55 -29.53 15.03
N TRP A 15 -11.73 -28.74 15.74
CA TRP A 15 -10.34 -29.10 16.04
C TRP A 15 -10.15 -29.84 17.37
N HIS A 16 -11.21 -30.14 18.12
CA HIS A 16 -11.17 -30.91 19.38
C HIS A 16 -12.19 -32.06 19.38
N SER A 17 -12.07 -32.99 18.42
CA SER A 17 -12.67 -34.33 18.50
C SER A 17 -12.17 -35.15 17.32
N GLY A 18 -11.94 -36.46 17.53
CA GLY A 18 -11.32 -37.41 16.59
C GLY A 18 -12.00 -37.57 15.22
N PRO A 19 -11.58 -38.56 14.40
CA PRO A 19 -11.69 -38.51 12.95
C PRO A 19 -13.15 -38.55 12.49
N VAL A 20 -13.56 -37.50 11.77
CA VAL A 20 -14.84 -37.47 11.05
C VAL A 20 -14.57 -37.68 9.58
N SER A 21 -15.06 -38.80 9.06
CA SER A 21 -15.13 -39.14 7.64
C SER A 21 -16.09 -38.17 6.94
N ILE A 22 -15.59 -37.41 5.95
CA ILE A 22 -16.41 -36.59 5.05
C ILE A 22 -16.49 -37.30 3.70
N GLU A 23 -17.71 -37.60 3.27
CA GLU A 23 -18.03 -38.29 2.02
C GLU A 23 -17.46 -37.56 0.78
N GLU A 24 -16.66 -38.30 0.01
CA GLU A 24 -16.16 -37.91 -1.29
C GLU A 24 -17.28 -37.91 -2.33
N ARG A 25 -17.93 -36.77 -2.56
CA ARG A 25 -18.62 -36.42 -3.82
C ARG A 25 -19.20 -35.02 -3.68
N THR A 26 -18.47 -34.00 -4.16
CA THR A 26 -18.93 -32.64 -4.61
C THR A 26 -17.84 -31.56 -4.47
N LEU A 27 -16.58 -31.87 -4.76
CA LEU A 27 -15.53 -30.84 -4.89
C LEU A 27 -15.05 -30.76 -6.33
N THR A 28 -15.05 -29.55 -6.88
CA THR A 28 -14.52 -29.28 -8.22
C THR A 28 -12.99 -29.48 -8.23
N PRO A 29 -12.38 -29.83 -9.37
CA PRO A 29 -10.94 -30.10 -9.47
C PRO A 29 -10.05 -28.95 -8.96
N TRP A 30 -10.50 -27.70 -9.16
CA TRP A 30 -9.81 -26.50 -8.70
C TRP A 30 -9.74 -26.38 -7.17
N THR A 31 -10.81 -26.78 -6.48
CA THR A 31 -10.85 -26.75 -5.01
C THR A 31 -9.97 -27.86 -4.43
N ARG A 32 -9.93 -29.03 -5.07
CA ARG A 32 -9.00 -30.12 -4.71
C ARG A 32 -7.54 -29.70 -4.89
N ALA A 33 -7.20 -29.06 -6.01
CA ALA A 33 -5.85 -28.57 -6.27
C ALA A 33 -5.41 -27.48 -5.28
N SER A 34 -6.29 -26.55 -4.91
CA SER A 34 -5.98 -25.52 -3.91
C SER A 34 -5.76 -26.09 -2.51
N ILE A 35 -6.55 -27.09 -2.10
CA ILE A 35 -6.38 -27.74 -0.78
C ILE A 35 -5.05 -28.50 -0.73
N LEU A 36 -4.72 -29.27 -1.77
CA LEU A 36 -3.46 -30.01 -1.86
C LEU A 36 -2.24 -29.08 -1.86
N LEU A 37 -2.29 -27.97 -2.62
CA LEU A 37 -1.20 -27.00 -2.65
C LEU A 37 -0.95 -26.35 -1.28
N ASN A 38 -2.02 -26.08 -0.52
CA ASN A 38 -1.93 -25.46 0.79
C ASN A 38 -1.38 -26.42 1.85
N ILE A 39 -1.75 -27.71 1.77
CA ILE A 39 -1.20 -28.77 2.64
C ILE A 39 0.29 -28.98 2.36
N SER A 40 0.69 -29.03 1.09
CA SER A 40 2.10 -29.18 0.70
C SER A 40 2.95 -27.98 1.12
N LEU A 41 2.44 -26.74 1.00
CA LEU A 41 3.16 -25.54 1.43
C LEU A 41 3.34 -25.48 2.96
N GLN A 42 2.35 -25.90 3.74
CA GLN A 42 2.48 -25.98 5.20
C GLN A 42 3.46 -27.06 5.65
N HIS A 43 3.58 -28.16 4.91
CA HIS A 43 4.54 -29.23 5.22
C HIS A 43 5.98 -28.81 4.93
N ILE A 44 6.20 -28.11 3.81
CA ILE A 44 7.51 -27.55 3.42
C ILE A 44 7.99 -26.51 4.46
N MET A 45 7.10 -25.62 4.93
CA MET A 45 7.48 -24.64 5.96
C MET A 45 7.81 -25.28 7.32
N ARG A 46 7.24 -26.44 7.66
CA ARG A 46 7.56 -27.15 8.92
C ARG A 46 8.92 -27.84 8.89
N LEU A 47 9.38 -28.29 7.72
CA LEU A 47 10.70 -28.93 7.56
C LEU A 47 11.83 -27.90 7.64
N ASP A 48 11.62 -26.69 7.11
CA ASP A 48 12.63 -25.62 7.12
C ASP A 48 12.92 -25.06 8.53
N ILE A 49 11.92 -25.09 9.43
CA ILE A 49 12.06 -24.58 10.81
C ILE A 49 12.87 -25.53 11.71
N LYS A 50 12.95 -26.83 11.39
CA LYS A 50 13.73 -27.81 12.19
C LYS A 50 15.19 -27.96 11.75
N GLY A 51 15.58 -27.40 10.60
CA GLY A 51 16.93 -27.55 10.03
C GLY A 51 17.98 -26.52 10.49
N SER A 52 17.63 -25.51 11.29
CA SER A 52 18.48 -24.36 11.61
C SER A 52 18.89 -24.24 13.08
N SER A 53 19.25 -25.36 13.73
CA SER A 53 19.89 -25.31 15.05
C SER A 53 20.87 -26.47 15.27
N SER A 54 22.11 -26.34 14.79
CA SER A 54 23.32 -26.89 15.45
C SER A 54 24.56 -26.63 14.59
N SER A 55 25.47 -25.77 15.05
CA SER A 55 26.88 -25.88 14.69
C SER A 55 27.75 -25.26 15.79
N ARG A 56 28.58 -26.08 16.45
CA ARG A 56 29.98 -25.81 16.80
C ARG A 56 30.61 -26.93 17.63
N GLN A 57 31.88 -27.19 17.27
CA GLN A 57 33.02 -27.77 18.01
C GLN A 57 33.29 -29.29 18.01
N GLY A 58 34.47 -29.62 17.47
CA GLY A 58 35.53 -30.29 18.23
C GLY A 58 35.70 -31.80 18.02
N ALA A 59 36.78 -32.20 17.34
CA ALA A 59 37.21 -33.59 17.16
C ALA A 59 37.91 -34.17 18.42
N LEU A 60 37.75 -35.48 18.69
CA LEU A 60 38.81 -36.51 18.93
C LEU A 60 38.27 -37.84 19.56
N LEU A 61 38.56 -38.97 18.88
CA LEU A 61 38.90 -40.36 19.32
C LEU A 61 37.90 -41.32 20.06
N TRP A 62 37.37 -42.31 19.29
CA TRP A 62 37.10 -43.80 19.45
C TRP A 62 36.70 -44.46 20.82
N PRO A 63 36.11 -45.71 20.93
CA PRO A 63 35.62 -46.74 19.97
C PRO A 63 34.15 -47.24 20.06
N SER A 64 33.68 -47.79 18.93
CA SER A 64 32.95 -49.06 18.74
C SER A 64 31.86 -49.53 19.73
N LEU A 65 30.58 -49.37 19.35
CA LEU A 65 29.51 -50.31 19.73
C LEU A 65 28.42 -50.38 18.64
N GLN A 66 28.26 -51.59 18.09
CA GLN A 66 27.11 -52.21 17.39
C GLN A 66 26.22 -51.36 16.46
N MET A 67 26.25 -51.73 15.17
CA MET A 67 25.21 -51.39 14.17
C MET A 67 23.87 -52.01 14.59
N GLU A 68 22.95 -51.18 15.07
CA GLU A 68 21.51 -51.36 14.84
C GLU A 68 21.12 -50.41 13.70
N GLU A 69 20.47 -50.94 12.67
CA GLU A 69 19.94 -50.13 11.57
C GLU A 69 18.82 -49.22 12.09
N ASP A 70 19.05 -47.91 11.98
CA ASP A 70 18.14 -46.86 12.43
C ASP A 70 16.83 -46.88 11.61
N PRO A 71 15.65 -47.11 12.22
CA PRO A 71 14.36 -47.14 11.53
C PRO A 71 14.00 -45.80 10.85
N ASP A 72 14.68 -44.71 11.19
CA ASP A 72 14.50 -43.39 10.55
C ASP A 72 15.14 -43.27 9.16
N ILE A 73 16.02 -44.20 8.75
CA ILE A 73 16.62 -44.19 7.40
C ILE A 73 15.69 -44.87 6.39
N VAL A 74 15.02 -45.95 6.80
CA VAL A 74 14.04 -46.66 5.94
C VAL A 74 12.82 -45.77 5.69
N ASN A 75 12.37 -45.03 6.71
CA ASN A 75 11.19 -44.17 6.61
C ASN A 75 11.41 -42.93 5.70
N ARG A 76 12.64 -42.37 5.70
CA ARG A 76 13.01 -41.24 4.83
C ARG A 76 13.10 -41.61 3.35
N ASN A 77 13.52 -42.84 3.04
CA ASN A 77 13.56 -43.30 1.66
C ASN A 77 12.14 -43.53 1.10
N THR A 78 11.21 -44.02 1.91
CA THR A 78 9.80 -44.15 1.51
C THR A 78 9.10 -42.80 1.33
N GLU A 79 9.38 -41.80 2.16
CA GLU A 79 8.83 -40.44 1.98
C GLU A 79 9.38 -39.75 0.71
N LEU A 80 10.66 -39.95 0.39
CA LEU A 80 11.26 -39.39 -0.82
C LEU A 80 10.66 -40.03 -2.09
N ASP A 81 10.45 -41.34 -2.07
CA ASP A 81 9.81 -42.06 -3.19
C ASP A 81 8.33 -41.65 -3.38
N ASP A 82 7.59 -41.39 -2.30
CA ASP A 82 6.23 -40.87 -2.38
C ASP A 82 6.18 -39.43 -2.93
N ILE A 83 7.14 -38.58 -2.58
CA ILE A 83 7.28 -37.22 -3.14
C ILE A 83 7.62 -37.30 -4.64
N LEU A 84 8.55 -38.18 -5.04
CA LEU A 84 8.90 -38.36 -6.45
C LEU A 84 7.72 -38.93 -7.27
N ARG A 85 6.90 -39.80 -6.67
CA ARG A 85 5.66 -40.29 -7.29
C ARG A 85 4.63 -39.17 -7.46
N GLN A 86 4.45 -38.31 -6.46
CA GLN A 86 3.55 -37.15 -6.55
C GLN A 86 3.99 -36.13 -7.61
N ILE A 87 5.30 -35.87 -7.75
CA ILE A 87 5.85 -34.98 -8.79
C ILE A 87 5.61 -35.57 -10.18
N SER A 88 5.76 -36.89 -10.34
CA SER A 88 5.45 -37.59 -11.59
C SER A 88 3.98 -37.51 -11.98
N GLU A 89 3.06 -37.62 -11.01
CA GLU A 89 1.62 -37.43 -11.26
C GLU A 89 1.27 -35.99 -11.65
N LEU A 90 1.88 -34.99 -11.01
CA LEU A 90 1.72 -33.58 -11.41
C LEU A 90 2.21 -33.32 -12.83
N GLY A 91 3.27 -34.01 -13.27
CA GLY A 91 3.73 -34.01 -14.66
C GLY A 91 2.67 -34.53 -15.63
N LYS A 92 1.98 -35.62 -15.27
CA LYS A 92 0.87 -36.18 -16.07
C LYS A 92 -0.33 -35.23 -16.15
N TRP A 93 -0.69 -34.57 -15.05
CA TRP A 93 -1.77 -33.58 -15.04
C TRP A 93 -1.45 -32.34 -15.89
N ARG A 94 -0.18 -31.93 -15.94
CA ARG A 94 0.28 -30.84 -16.82
C ARG A 94 0.14 -31.21 -18.30
N GLU A 95 0.43 -32.46 -18.68
CA GLU A 95 0.22 -32.91 -20.06
C GLU A 95 -1.25 -33.03 -20.43
N ILE A 96 -2.10 -33.53 -19.52
CA ILE A 96 -3.55 -33.59 -19.73
C ILE A 96 -4.13 -32.19 -19.90
N LEU A 97 -3.76 -31.22 -19.06
CA LEU A 97 -4.21 -29.83 -19.17
C LEU A 97 -3.73 -29.15 -20.45
N ASN A 98 -2.52 -29.47 -20.92
CA ASN A 98 -2.01 -28.97 -22.20
C ASN A 98 -2.75 -29.60 -23.40
N ALA A 99 -3.09 -30.88 -23.34
CA ALA A 99 -3.87 -31.57 -24.36
C ALA A 99 -5.32 -31.01 -24.43
N SER A 100 -5.96 -30.78 -23.28
CA SER A 100 -7.29 -30.15 -23.21
C SER A 100 -7.30 -28.68 -23.64
N GLY A 101 -6.18 -27.96 -23.45
CA GLY A 101 -6.00 -26.60 -23.94
C GLY A 101 -5.89 -26.50 -25.47
N LEU A 102 -5.34 -27.52 -26.12
CA LEU A 102 -5.26 -27.65 -27.58
C LEU A 102 -6.62 -28.04 -28.19
N GLU A 103 -7.40 -28.91 -27.54
CA GLU A 103 -8.77 -29.26 -28.00
C GLU A 103 -9.75 -28.07 -27.92
N LEU A 104 -9.55 -27.14 -26.97
CA LEU A 104 -10.34 -25.91 -26.87
C LEU A 104 -9.99 -24.90 -27.97
N GLN A 105 -8.75 -24.88 -28.47
CA GLN A 105 -8.38 -24.04 -29.63
C GLN A 105 -8.99 -24.58 -30.94
N ASP A 106 -9.02 -25.90 -31.13
CA ASP A 106 -9.63 -26.51 -32.33
C ASP A 106 -11.17 -26.36 -32.37
N CYS A 107 -11.83 -26.31 -31.21
CA CYS A 107 -13.27 -26.02 -31.10
C CYS A 107 -13.62 -24.55 -31.45
N ILE A 108 -12.67 -23.61 -31.30
CA ILE A 108 -12.87 -22.19 -31.62
C ILE A 108 -12.66 -21.94 -33.13
N ILE A 109 -11.84 -22.75 -33.81
CA ILE A 109 -11.54 -22.61 -35.24
C ILE A 109 -12.65 -23.23 -36.13
N LYS A 110 -13.53 -24.09 -35.59
CA LYS A 110 -14.56 -24.83 -36.37
C LYS A 110 -16.01 -24.53 -35.99
N ARG A 111 -16.43 -23.26 -35.93
CA ARG A 111 -17.86 -22.90 -35.96
C ARG A 111 -18.24 -22.25 -37.30
N PRO A 112 -19.26 -22.76 -38.03
CA PRO A 112 -19.71 -22.16 -39.29
C PRO A 112 -20.49 -20.87 -39.06
N LEU A 113 -20.31 -19.92 -39.97
CA LEU A 113 -21.04 -18.65 -40.06
C LEU A 113 -22.53 -18.90 -40.32
N GLU A 114 -23.41 -18.56 -39.35
CA GLU A 114 -24.86 -18.60 -39.56
C GLU A 114 -25.31 -17.49 -40.51
N ARG A 115 -26.04 -17.90 -41.55
CA ARG A 115 -26.65 -17.06 -42.59
C ARG A 115 -27.81 -16.25 -42.01
N THR A 116 -27.77 -14.94 -42.17
CA THR A 116 -28.98 -14.10 -42.15
C THR A 116 -29.51 -13.98 -43.58
N LYS A 117 -30.77 -14.36 -43.81
CA LYS A 117 -31.49 -14.14 -45.09
C LYS A 117 -32.10 -12.72 -45.13
N PRO A 118 -32.25 -12.12 -46.33
CA PRO A 118 -32.87 -10.80 -46.53
C PRO A 118 -34.34 -10.88 -46.99
N GLU A 119 -35.09 -9.80 -46.79
CA GLU A 119 -36.27 -9.36 -47.58
C GLU A 119 -36.05 -7.85 -47.83
N GLU A 120 -35.81 -7.38 -49.06
CA GLU A 120 -36.79 -6.96 -50.11
C GLU A 120 -37.74 -5.84 -49.60
N ASP A 121 -37.96 -4.68 -50.24
CA ASP A 121 -37.60 -4.19 -51.57
C ASP A 121 -37.97 -2.69 -51.74
N SER A 122 -37.68 -2.16 -52.95
CA SER A 122 -38.13 -0.92 -53.64
C SER A 122 -37.20 0.30 -53.54
N GLU A 123 -36.31 0.50 -54.52
CA GLU A 123 -36.49 1.09 -55.88
C GLU A 123 -36.57 2.63 -55.86
N ASP A 124 -35.54 3.32 -56.39
CA ASP A 124 -35.53 3.78 -57.79
C ASP A 124 -34.28 4.66 -58.08
N GLY A 125 -33.80 4.64 -59.35
CA GLY A 125 -33.18 5.83 -59.93
C GLY A 125 -31.67 5.89 -60.21
N THR A 126 -31.17 5.06 -61.14
CA THR A 126 -30.25 5.40 -62.27
C THR A 126 -28.88 6.11 -62.04
N GLY A 127 -27.79 5.49 -62.51
CA GLY A 127 -26.61 6.19 -63.07
C GLY A 127 -25.21 5.62 -62.74
N ARG A 128 -24.47 5.15 -63.75
CA ARG A 128 -23.17 4.42 -63.71
C ARG A 128 -21.91 5.28 -63.31
N PRO A 129 -20.75 4.62 -62.99
CA PRO A 129 -19.52 5.14 -62.32
C PRO A 129 -18.39 5.46 -63.36
N PRO A 130 -17.05 5.58 -63.07
CA PRO A 130 -16.24 5.40 -61.83
C PRO A 130 -15.21 6.54 -61.57
N THR A 131 -14.48 6.66 -60.45
CA THR A 131 -13.27 5.90 -60.00
C THR A 131 -12.75 6.72 -58.80
N THR A 132 -12.44 6.20 -57.62
CA THR A 132 -11.09 5.72 -57.20
C THR A 132 -11.17 5.35 -55.72
N ALA A 133 -10.48 4.28 -55.34
CA ALA A 133 -10.53 3.57 -54.08
C ALA A 133 -10.22 4.38 -52.80
N GLN A 134 -11.01 4.14 -51.75
CA GLN A 134 -10.56 4.13 -50.35
C GLN A 134 -11.16 2.89 -49.67
N PRO A 135 -10.38 2.05 -48.96
CA PRO A 135 -10.95 1.02 -48.11
C PRO A 135 -11.43 1.64 -46.79
N PRO A 136 -12.57 1.18 -46.23
CA PRO A 136 -13.14 1.74 -45.02
C PRO A 136 -12.27 1.40 -43.81
N ARG A 137 -12.08 2.40 -42.94
CA ARG A 137 -11.46 2.26 -41.62
C ARG A 137 -12.24 1.24 -40.80
N GLY A 138 -11.74 0.02 -40.73
CA GLY A 138 -12.16 -0.95 -39.72
C GLY A 138 -11.74 -0.44 -38.35
N HIS A 139 -12.70 -0.07 -37.52
CA HIS A 139 -12.50 0.03 -36.08
C HIS A 139 -12.28 -1.37 -35.53
N THR A 140 -11.02 -1.79 -35.49
CA THR A 140 -10.59 -2.90 -34.65
C THR A 140 -10.81 -2.46 -33.20
N ASN A 141 -11.82 -3.04 -32.56
CA ASN A 141 -11.94 -3.10 -31.11
C ASN A 141 -10.67 -3.81 -30.59
N LEU A 142 -9.61 -3.04 -30.35
CA LEU A 142 -8.45 -3.48 -29.61
C LEU A 142 -8.95 -3.83 -28.21
N LEU A 143 -8.93 -5.12 -27.88
CA LEU A 143 -9.02 -5.62 -26.52
C LEU A 143 -8.06 -4.78 -25.68
N THR A 144 -8.62 -3.85 -24.90
CA THR A 144 -7.85 -2.97 -24.03
C THR A 144 -7.18 -3.87 -23.01
N VAL A 145 -5.84 -3.93 -23.05
CA VAL A 145 -5.07 -4.64 -22.05
C VAL A 145 -5.56 -4.15 -20.68
N PRO A 146 -5.97 -5.06 -19.77
CA PRO A 146 -6.42 -4.64 -18.45
C PRO A 146 -5.37 -3.71 -17.85
N TYR A 147 -5.80 -2.51 -17.43
CA TYR A 147 -4.96 -1.56 -16.69
C TYR A 147 -3.86 -0.89 -17.53
N SER A 148 -4.12 -0.67 -18.82
CA SER A 148 -3.40 0.36 -19.57
C SER A 148 -3.94 1.74 -19.18
N ILE A 149 -3.03 2.69 -18.93
CA ILE A 149 -3.43 4.08 -18.65
C ILE A 149 -4.23 4.59 -19.85
N PRO A 150 -5.44 5.15 -19.63
CA PRO A 150 -6.21 5.77 -20.68
C PRO A 150 -5.34 6.78 -21.46
N ARG A 151 -5.40 6.76 -22.80
CA ARG A 151 -4.60 7.69 -23.63
C ARG A 151 -4.81 9.16 -23.27
N ALA A 152 -6.00 9.51 -22.79
CA ALA A 152 -6.32 10.86 -22.32
C ALA A 152 -5.51 11.29 -21.09
N LEU A 153 -5.02 10.33 -20.29
CA LEU A 153 -4.22 10.57 -19.08
C LEU A 153 -2.72 10.38 -19.34
N ALA A 154 -2.33 10.01 -20.56
CA ALA A 154 -0.93 9.98 -20.98
C ALA A 154 -0.54 11.38 -21.49
N VAL A 155 0.61 11.89 -21.04
CA VAL A 155 1.10 13.19 -21.52
C VAL A 155 1.63 13.07 -22.95
N SER A 156 1.45 14.13 -23.74
CA SER A 156 2.03 14.19 -25.08
C SER A 156 3.56 14.16 -24.99
N PRO A 157 4.26 13.40 -25.86
CA PRO A 157 5.72 13.48 -25.96
C PRO A 157 6.25 14.89 -26.24
N SER A 158 5.41 15.77 -26.82
CA SER A 158 5.74 17.17 -27.10
C SER A 158 5.74 18.07 -25.86
N LEU A 159 5.26 17.59 -24.70
CA LEU A 159 5.27 18.33 -23.43
C LEU A 159 6.71 18.55 -22.91
N GLY A 160 7.68 17.82 -23.45
CA GLY A 160 9.08 17.85 -23.04
C GLY A 160 9.38 16.79 -21.99
N GLY A 161 10.35 17.07 -21.11
CA GLY A 161 10.80 16.14 -20.08
C GLY A 161 11.87 15.16 -20.57
N LEU A 162 12.57 14.55 -19.62
CA LEU A 162 13.61 13.57 -19.88
C LEU A 162 13.01 12.17 -19.84
N PRO A 163 13.13 11.36 -20.91
CA PRO A 163 12.70 9.97 -20.87
C PRO A 163 13.53 9.18 -19.85
N VAL A 164 12.88 8.25 -19.15
CA VAL A 164 13.58 7.38 -18.20
C VAL A 164 14.54 6.45 -18.94
N THR A 165 15.76 6.30 -18.41
CA THR A 165 16.74 5.35 -18.95
C THR A 165 16.53 3.95 -18.35
N PRO A 166 16.96 2.87 -19.03
CA PRO A 166 16.88 1.51 -18.48
C PRO A 166 17.55 1.36 -17.12
N GLU A 167 18.71 2.01 -16.94
CA GLU A 167 19.44 2.00 -15.67
C GLU A 167 18.66 2.70 -14.55
N LEU A 168 18.04 3.83 -14.86
CA LEU A 168 17.23 4.58 -13.90
C LEU A 168 15.97 3.81 -13.51
N ALA A 169 15.30 3.18 -14.47
CA ALA A 169 14.17 2.29 -14.24
C ALA A 169 14.55 1.07 -13.38
N GLY A 170 15.69 0.43 -13.67
CA GLY A 170 16.20 -0.68 -12.86
C GLY A 170 16.53 -0.26 -11.42
N ASN A 171 17.19 0.88 -11.25
CA ASN A 171 17.50 1.44 -9.93
C ASN A 171 16.23 1.84 -9.15
N LEU A 172 15.23 2.40 -9.83
CA LEU A 172 13.91 2.73 -9.25
C LEU A 172 13.25 1.47 -8.69
N ARG A 173 13.23 0.37 -9.45
CA ARG A 173 12.65 -0.89 -8.97
C ARG A 173 13.44 -1.50 -7.82
N LYS A 174 14.78 -1.46 -7.88
CA LYS A 174 15.62 -1.93 -6.77
C LYS A 174 15.37 -1.15 -5.48
N ILE A 175 15.23 0.17 -5.53
CA ILE A 175 14.94 0.97 -4.32
C ILE A 175 13.50 0.79 -3.82
N LEU A 176 12.55 0.50 -4.73
CA LEU A 176 11.16 0.23 -4.34
C LEU A 176 10.97 -1.16 -3.74
N PHE A 177 11.37 -2.19 -4.47
CA PHE A 177 11.02 -3.59 -4.21
C PHE A 177 12.21 -4.45 -3.75
N GLY A 178 13.43 -3.94 -3.80
CA GLY A 178 14.65 -4.70 -3.59
C GLY A 178 15.14 -5.48 -4.83
N ASN A 179 14.36 -5.53 -5.91
CA ASN A 179 14.73 -6.18 -7.17
C ASN A 179 14.02 -5.56 -8.39
N THR A 180 14.31 -6.06 -9.59
CA THR A 180 13.77 -5.58 -10.87
C THR A 180 12.59 -6.39 -11.42
N PHE A 181 12.25 -7.51 -10.78
CA PHE A 181 11.21 -8.46 -11.23
C PHE A 181 9.85 -8.21 -10.59
N TYR A 182 9.82 -7.60 -9.41
CA TYR A 182 8.58 -7.21 -8.76
C TYR A 182 7.95 -5.99 -9.44
N VAL A 183 6.63 -6.04 -9.53
CA VAL A 183 5.78 -5.04 -10.17
C VAL A 183 4.55 -4.83 -9.29
N PHE A 184 3.95 -3.66 -9.34
CA PHE A 184 2.75 -3.35 -8.57
C PHE A 184 1.61 -4.32 -8.89
N ASN A 185 0.90 -4.75 -7.84
CA ASN A 185 -0.28 -5.59 -7.96
C ASN A 185 -1.52 -4.76 -8.37
N TYR A 186 -2.66 -5.44 -8.49
CA TYR A 186 -3.91 -4.82 -8.89
C TYR A 186 -4.35 -3.65 -8.00
N GLU A 187 -4.28 -3.80 -6.68
CA GLU A 187 -4.73 -2.76 -5.74
C GLU A 187 -3.92 -1.46 -5.86
N TRP A 188 -2.60 -1.59 -6.06
CA TRP A 188 -1.74 -0.43 -6.32
C TRP A 188 -2.07 0.22 -7.66
N LYS A 189 -2.28 -0.57 -8.72
CA LYS A 189 -2.69 -0.02 -10.03
C LYS A 189 -4.06 0.66 -9.94
N LYS A 190 -5.04 0.10 -9.23
CA LYS A 190 -6.35 0.74 -9.05
C LYS A 190 -6.26 2.08 -8.28
N SER A 191 -5.19 2.33 -7.52
CA SER A 191 -5.14 3.47 -6.60
C SER A 191 -4.82 4.83 -7.27
N PHE A 192 -5.62 5.84 -6.92
CA PHE A 192 -5.51 7.24 -7.31
C PHE A 192 -6.04 8.13 -6.16
N PHE A 193 -5.94 9.46 -6.29
CA PHE A 193 -6.40 10.40 -5.27
C PHE A 193 -7.86 10.80 -5.51
N LYS A 194 -8.77 9.93 -5.11
CA LYS A 194 -10.22 10.16 -5.21
C LYS A 194 -10.72 10.97 -4.02
N PHE A 195 -11.31 12.14 -4.27
CA PHE A 195 -12.06 12.86 -3.23
C PHE A 195 -13.46 12.29 -3.03
N ARG A 196 -14.01 12.54 -1.85
CA ARG A 196 -15.45 12.44 -1.58
C ARG A 196 -16.23 13.50 -2.37
N GLU A 197 -17.54 13.33 -2.39
CA GLU A 197 -18.47 14.26 -3.05
C GLU A 197 -18.22 15.72 -2.60
N PRO A 198 -18.07 16.66 -3.53
CA PRO A 198 -17.93 18.09 -3.21
C PRO A 198 -19.11 18.59 -2.38
N TYR A 199 -18.86 19.59 -1.51
CA TYR A 199 -19.90 20.18 -0.64
C TYR A 199 -20.62 19.18 0.31
N SER A 200 -20.01 18.02 0.58
CA SER A 200 -20.44 17.08 1.61
C SER A 200 -19.68 17.24 2.92
N ASN A 201 -20.15 16.60 3.99
CA ASN A 201 -19.49 16.59 5.31
C ASN A 201 -18.00 16.18 5.26
N LEU A 202 -17.64 15.35 4.29
CA LEU A 202 -16.29 14.85 4.07
C LEU A 202 -15.68 15.35 2.76
N SER A 203 -16.15 16.47 2.21
CA SER A 203 -15.65 17.02 0.93
C SER A 203 -14.15 17.30 0.93
N TYR A 204 -13.53 17.55 2.07
CA TYR A 204 -12.08 17.69 2.21
C TYR A 204 -11.30 16.37 2.15
N ALA A 205 -11.98 15.22 2.10
CA ALA A 205 -11.40 13.92 2.39
C ALA A 205 -11.21 13.04 1.15
N LEU A 206 -10.09 12.31 1.12
CA LEU A 206 -9.80 11.27 0.15
C LEU A 206 -10.42 9.93 0.56
N GLU A 207 -10.98 9.23 -0.41
CA GLU A 207 -11.36 7.83 -0.27
C GLU A 207 -10.12 6.94 -0.43
N ALA A 208 -9.88 6.08 0.57
CA ALA A 208 -8.79 5.13 0.55
C ALA A 208 -9.33 3.73 0.86
N GLU A 209 -9.39 2.89 -0.17
CA GLU A 209 -9.72 1.47 -0.02
C GLU A 209 -8.65 0.75 0.82
N ARG A 210 -8.96 -0.49 1.23
CA ARG A 210 -7.96 -1.33 1.90
C ARG A 210 -6.85 -1.66 0.89
N GLY A 211 -5.60 -1.57 1.32
CA GLY A 211 -4.43 -1.87 0.49
C GLY A 211 -3.19 -1.10 0.94
N GLY A 212 -2.05 -1.42 0.35
CA GLY A 212 -0.78 -0.80 0.70
C GLY A 212 -0.64 0.68 0.32
N SER A 213 -1.34 1.10 -0.72
CA SER A 213 -1.36 2.49 -1.22
C SER A 213 -2.07 3.46 -0.27
N ARG A 214 -2.94 2.96 0.62
CA ARG A 214 -3.65 3.74 1.63
C ARG A 214 -2.71 4.54 2.53
N ALA A 215 -1.53 4.00 2.84
CA ALA A 215 -0.53 4.70 3.63
C ALA A 215 -0.15 6.05 3.00
N ILE A 216 0.09 6.05 1.69
CA ILE A 216 0.43 7.25 0.91
C ILE A 216 -0.76 8.21 0.86
N GLN A 217 -1.96 7.69 0.58
CA GLN A 217 -3.18 8.50 0.52
C GLN A 217 -3.47 9.21 1.85
N MET A 218 -3.22 8.57 3.01
CA MET A 218 -3.44 9.18 4.32
C MET A 218 -2.40 10.26 4.66
N VAL A 219 -1.15 10.14 4.20
CA VAL A 219 -0.18 11.23 4.35
C VAL A 219 -0.55 12.43 3.47
N VAL A 220 -1.02 12.17 2.25
CA VAL A 220 -1.54 13.22 1.37
C VAL A 220 -2.80 13.86 1.99
N GLN A 221 -3.70 13.06 2.57
CA GLN A 221 -4.88 13.56 3.28
C GLN A 221 -4.51 14.49 4.44
N ALA A 222 -3.50 14.14 5.23
CA ALA A 222 -3.01 15.00 6.31
C ALA A 222 -2.47 16.33 5.77
N ASN A 223 -1.80 16.33 4.61
CA ASN A 223 -1.33 17.55 3.95
C ASN A 223 -2.47 18.36 3.30
N ILE A 224 -3.54 17.72 2.84
CA ILE A 224 -4.76 18.41 2.37
C ILE A 224 -5.41 19.15 3.53
N ILE A 225 -5.56 18.49 4.68
CA ILE A 225 -6.06 19.11 5.92
C ILE A 225 -5.15 20.27 6.34
N LYS A 226 -3.83 20.09 6.28
CA LYS A 226 -2.84 21.15 6.53
C LYS A 226 -3.10 22.37 5.66
N TYR A 227 -3.25 22.16 4.34
CA TYR A 227 -3.50 23.24 3.40
C TYR A 227 -4.80 23.99 3.72
N LEU A 228 -5.90 23.26 3.89
CA LEU A 228 -7.22 23.83 4.10
C LEU A 228 -7.39 24.54 5.45
N LEU A 229 -6.72 24.07 6.51
CA LEU A 229 -6.83 24.66 7.85
C LEU A 229 -5.82 25.77 8.14
N PHE A 230 -4.62 25.71 7.56
CA PHE A 230 -3.49 26.51 8.03
C PHE A 230 -2.70 27.25 6.95
N THR A 231 -2.82 26.87 5.68
CA THR A 231 -2.01 27.48 4.59
C THR A 231 -2.84 28.36 3.67
N ARG A 232 -4.09 27.98 3.37
CA ARG A 232 -4.94 28.79 2.50
C ARG A 232 -5.25 30.13 3.15
N GLN A 233 -5.27 31.19 2.33
CA GLN A 233 -5.69 32.51 2.77
C GLN A 233 -7.22 32.57 2.74
N THR A 234 -7.85 32.48 3.91
CA THR A 234 -9.28 32.73 4.07
C THR A 234 -9.50 34.12 4.65
N ASN A 235 -10.29 34.95 3.96
CA ASN A 235 -10.60 36.34 4.37
C ASN A 235 -11.59 36.43 5.55
N SER A 236 -11.98 35.32 6.19
CA SER A 236 -12.91 35.33 7.32
C SER A 236 -12.50 34.34 8.41
N ASP A 237 -12.56 34.78 9.66
CA ASP A 237 -12.37 33.99 10.90
C ASP A 237 -13.52 33.00 11.18
N CYS A 238 -14.32 32.64 10.17
CA CYS A 238 -15.39 31.66 10.33
C CYS A 238 -14.81 30.33 10.80
N CYS A 239 -15.59 29.59 11.61
CA CYS A 239 -15.20 28.33 12.24
C CYS A 239 -14.46 27.44 11.24
N ARG A 240 -13.13 27.29 11.40
CA ARG A 240 -12.25 26.57 10.45
C ARG A 240 -12.72 25.16 10.13
N LEU A 241 -13.59 24.58 10.94
CA LEU A 241 -14.19 23.27 10.68
C LEU A 241 -15.33 23.28 9.64
N GLN A 242 -16.23 24.27 9.67
CA GLN A 242 -17.26 24.43 8.63
C GLN A 242 -16.61 24.59 7.25
N SER A 243 -15.47 25.26 7.25
CA SER A 243 -14.64 25.45 6.06
C SER A 243 -14.10 24.16 5.42
N LEU A 244 -14.12 23.02 6.15
CA LEU A 244 -13.76 21.69 5.63
C LEU A 244 -14.96 20.97 4.98
N SER A 245 -16.19 21.27 5.37
CA SER A 245 -17.40 20.65 4.82
C SER A 245 -17.90 21.37 3.54
N GLU A 246 -17.44 22.59 3.30
CA GLU A 246 -17.83 23.42 2.15
C GLU A 246 -16.80 23.39 0.99
N VAL A 247 -15.96 22.36 0.92
CA VAL A 247 -14.91 22.29 -0.10
C VAL A 247 -15.52 21.87 -1.45
N GLY A 248 -15.53 22.80 -2.41
CA GLY A 248 -15.94 22.53 -3.78
C GLY A 248 -14.83 21.85 -4.61
N GLU A 249 -15.20 21.33 -5.78
CA GLU A 249 -14.28 20.56 -6.66
C GLU A 249 -12.98 21.31 -7.00
N LYS A 250 -13.07 22.59 -7.39
CA LYS A 250 -11.89 23.42 -7.71
C LYS A 250 -10.95 23.56 -6.51
N GLU A 251 -11.49 23.60 -5.30
CA GLU A 251 -10.70 23.73 -4.08
C GLU A 251 -10.09 22.39 -3.68
N GLN A 252 -10.77 21.27 -3.91
CA GLN A 252 -10.20 19.93 -3.77
C GLN A 252 -8.96 19.77 -4.68
N GLU A 253 -9.07 20.15 -5.95
CA GLU A 253 -7.94 20.09 -6.90
C GLU A 253 -6.77 20.97 -6.47
N ARG A 254 -7.03 22.20 -6.01
CA ARG A 254 -5.99 23.10 -5.50
C ARG A 254 -5.33 22.53 -4.25
N ALA A 255 -6.11 22.01 -3.32
CA ALA A 255 -5.61 21.41 -2.09
C ALA A 255 -4.75 20.18 -2.39
N LEU A 256 -5.18 19.32 -3.32
CA LEU A 256 -4.39 18.18 -3.78
C LEU A 256 -3.08 18.63 -4.44
N ALA A 257 -3.14 19.54 -5.42
CA ALA A 257 -1.95 20.03 -6.10
C ALA A 257 -0.95 20.67 -5.13
N ALA A 258 -1.44 21.49 -4.18
CA ALA A 258 -0.61 22.09 -3.14
C ALA A 258 0.02 21.02 -2.22
N SER A 259 -0.76 20.01 -1.82
CA SER A 259 -0.30 18.94 -0.93
C SER A 259 0.76 18.05 -1.57
N LEU A 260 0.53 17.62 -2.82
CA LEU A 260 1.52 16.84 -3.57
C LEU A 260 2.80 17.68 -3.77
N THR A 261 2.66 18.95 -4.13
CA THR A 261 3.81 19.86 -4.30
C THR A 261 4.62 20.02 -3.03
N ASP A 262 3.96 20.25 -1.88
CA ASP A 262 4.64 20.41 -0.59
C ASP A 262 5.48 19.18 -0.23
N ILE A 263 4.92 17.98 -0.42
CA ILE A 263 5.62 16.72 -0.11
C ILE A 263 6.81 16.52 -1.06
N LEU A 264 6.61 16.71 -2.37
CA LEU A 264 7.69 16.57 -3.37
C LEU A 264 8.82 17.60 -3.15
N TRP A 265 8.45 18.84 -2.82
CA TRP A 265 9.39 19.92 -2.55
C TRP A 265 10.22 19.65 -1.29
N ALA A 266 9.59 19.13 -0.23
CA ALA A 266 10.29 18.71 0.98
C ALA A 266 11.28 17.57 0.70
N ALA A 267 10.89 16.58 -0.11
CA ALA A 267 11.77 15.48 -0.50
C ALA A 267 13.01 15.95 -1.27
N GLY A 268 12.88 17.00 -2.08
CA GLY A 268 14.00 17.66 -2.75
C GLY A 268 14.68 18.76 -1.95
N GLU A 269 14.58 18.72 -0.61
CA GLU A 269 15.26 19.63 0.33
C GLU A 269 14.96 21.10 0.09
N GLU A 270 13.74 21.41 -0.35
CA GLU A 270 13.28 22.75 -0.68
C GLU A 270 14.07 23.44 -1.82
N ARG A 271 14.79 22.67 -2.64
CA ARG A 271 15.64 23.19 -3.73
C ARG A 271 15.10 22.84 -5.11
N SER A 272 14.53 21.65 -5.26
CA SER A 272 14.02 21.15 -6.54
C SER A 272 12.96 20.09 -6.33
N ALA A 273 12.15 19.80 -7.35
CA ALA A 273 11.30 18.63 -7.37
C ALA A 273 11.25 18.04 -8.78
N THR A 274 11.03 16.73 -8.86
CA THR A 274 10.87 16.01 -10.14
C THR A 274 9.50 15.35 -10.17
N ILE A 275 8.76 15.57 -11.26
CA ILE A 275 7.45 14.99 -11.51
C ILE A 275 7.57 13.94 -12.60
N SER A 276 6.91 12.81 -12.40
CA SER A 276 6.88 11.69 -13.34
C SER A 276 5.51 11.54 -13.96
N PHE A 277 5.46 11.52 -15.30
CA PHE A 277 4.25 11.20 -16.05
C PHE A 277 4.50 10.09 -17.06
N VAL A 278 3.42 9.46 -17.52
CA VAL A 278 3.50 8.38 -18.50
C VAL A 278 3.14 8.91 -19.88
N THR A 279 3.90 8.46 -20.88
CA THR A 279 3.65 8.71 -22.30
C THR A 279 3.06 7.49 -23.00
N SER A 280 2.60 7.68 -24.24
CA SER A 280 2.07 6.56 -25.04
C SER A 280 3.15 5.57 -25.46
N ASP A 281 4.37 6.05 -25.69
CA ASP A 281 5.47 5.28 -26.26
C ASP A 281 6.44 4.76 -25.19
N TYR A 282 7.12 3.66 -25.50
CA TYR A 282 8.20 3.15 -24.66
C TYR A 282 9.41 4.06 -24.77
N CYS A 283 9.94 4.48 -23.62
CA CYS A 283 11.19 5.23 -23.53
C CYS A 283 12.40 4.32 -23.79
N PHE A 284 12.27 3.02 -23.53
CA PHE A 284 13.31 2.03 -23.80
C PHE A 284 12.75 0.62 -23.98
N THR A 285 13.55 -0.25 -24.61
CA THR A 285 13.25 -1.68 -24.76
C THR A 285 13.78 -2.46 -23.55
N PRO A 286 12.95 -3.26 -22.86
CA PRO A 286 13.35 -4.04 -21.69
C PRO A 286 14.39 -5.13 -22.05
N HIS A 287 15.32 -5.40 -21.13
CA HIS A 287 16.27 -6.51 -21.22
C HIS A 287 15.71 -7.78 -20.52
N LEU A 288 16.34 -8.95 -20.72
CA LEU A 288 15.90 -10.25 -20.20
C LEU A 288 15.68 -10.26 -18.66
N ASP A 289 16.48 -9.53 -17.89
CA ASP A 289 16.44 -9.50 -16.42
C ASP A 289 15.47 -8.46 -15.84
N TYR A 290 14.55 -7.96 -16.68
CA TYR A 290 13.63 -6.89 -16.36
C TYR A 290 12.20 -7.28 -16.74
N LYS A 291 11.34 -7.43 -15.74
CA LYS A 291 9.93 -7.79 -15.98
C LYS A 291 9.14 -6.58 -16.49
N LEU A 292 8.59 -6.61 -17.69
CA LEU A 292 7.73 -5.51 -18.17
C LEU A 292 6.53 -5.27 -17.23
N ASP A 293 6.29 -4.00 -16.88
CA ASP A 293 5.05 -3.58 -16.22
C ASP A 293 4.17 -2.64 -17.06
N ASN A 294 4.67 -2.22 -18.24
CA ASN A 294 4.03 -1.31 -19.19
C ASN A 294 3.72 0.07 -18.58
N PHE A 295 4.47 0.44 -17.56
CA PHE A 295 4.26 1.64 -16.77
C PHE A 295 5.58 2.36 -16.54
N THR A 296 6.53 1.69 -15.90
CA THR A 296 7.87 2.20 -15.62
C THR A 296 8.61 2.55 -16.92
N GLU A 297 8.41 1.78 -17.98
CA GLU A 297 9.15 1.93 -19.25
C GLU A 297 8.67 3.12 -20.09
N ARG A 298 7.58 3.78 -19.69
CA ARG A 298 6.94 4.90 -20.41
C ARG A 298 7.05 6.23 -19.67
N LEU A 299 7.87 6.28 -18.62
CA LEU A 299 7.99 7.46 -17.76
C LEU A 299 8.80 8.59 -18.42
N GLN A 300 8.26 9.78 -18.35
CA GLN A 300 8.94 11.04 -18.59
C GLN A 300 9.08 11.83 -17.28
N LEU A 301 10.25 12.44 -17.10
CA LEU A 301 10.65 13.15 -15.90
C LEU A 301 10.77 14.65 -16.14
N PHE A 302 10.13 15.44 -15.29
CA PHE A 302 10.10 16.90 -15.37
C PHE A 302 10.68 17.48 -14.07
N SER A 303 11.84 18.11 -14.15
CA SER A 303 12.52 18.69 -12.99
C SER A 303 12.37 20.21 -12.94
N PHE A 304 12.08 20.72 -11.75
CA PHE A 304 11.80 22.13 -11.48
C PHE A 304 12.67 22.65 -10.34
N LYS A 305 12.98 23.95 -10.38
CA LYS A 305 13.79 24.66 -9.37
C LYS A 305 13.00 25.71 -8.58
N LYS A 306 11.71 25.86 -8.85
CA LYS A 306 10.82 26.77 -8.11
C LYS A 306 9.55 26.03 -7.70
N LYS A 307 9.12 26.24 -6.46
CA LYS A 307 7.96 25.55 -5.88
C LYS A 307 6.66 25.91 -6.60
N GLU A 308 6.54 27.16 -7.02
CA GLU A 308 5.36 27.70 -7.70
C GLU A 308 5.16 27.06 -9.08
N ASP A 309 6.26 26.79 -9.79
CA ASP A 309 6.24 26.13 -11.10
C ASP A 309 5.80 24.67 -10.96
N VAL A 310 6.30 23.97 -9.92
CA VAL A 310 5.85 22.61 -9.55
C VAL A 310 4.35 22.63 -9.29
N ARG A 311 3.87 23.56 -8.45
CA ARG A 311 2.45 23.66 -8.10
C ARG A 311 1.57 23.89 -9.33
N LYS A 312 1.98 24.81 -10.21
CA LYS A 312 1.26 25.10 -11.44
C LYS A 312 1.20 23.88 -12.36
N PHE A 313 2.34 23.21 -12.55
CA PHE A 313 2.43 22.05 -13.43
C PHE A 313 1.63 20.85 -12.91
N VAL A 314 1.65 20.58 -11.60
CA VAL A 314 0.79 19.55 -10.98
C VAL A 314 -0.69 19.89 -11.14
N TYR A 315 -1.07 21.15 -10.95
CA TYR A 315 -2.46 21.59 -11.08
C TYR A 315 -2.98 21.46 -12.53
N GLU A 316 -2.17 21.85 -13.52
CA GLU A 316 -2.50 21.72 -14.94
C GLU A 316 -2.71 20.26 -15.38
N HIS A 317 -2.06 19.30 -14.71
CA HIS A 317 -2.13 17.87 -15.01
C HIS A 317 -2.78 17.07 -13.87
N ILE A 318 -3.67 17.68 -13.09
CA ILE A 318 -4.24 17.07 -11.88
C ILE A 318 -5.01 15.77 -12.17
N GLN A 319 -5.56 15.65 -13.37
CA GLN A 319 -6.25 14.45 -13.89
C GLN A 319 -5.36 13.19 -13.82
N CYS A 320 -4.05 13.32 -14.07
CA CYS A 320 -3.10 12.22 -13.94
C CYS A 320 -3.03 11.65 -12.50
N PHE A 321 -3.44 12.42 -11.50
CA PHE A 321 -3.42 12.01 -10.09
C PHE A 321 -4.80 11.64 -9.54
N LYS A 322 -5.86 12.30 -10.02
CA LYS A 322 -7.22 12.19 -9.47
C LYS A 322 -8.18 11.29 -10.25
N ASP A 323 -7.92 11.02 -11.53
CA ASP A 323 -8.88 10.29 -12.37
C ASP A 323 -8.72 8.77 -12.26
N GLU A 324 -9.81 8.05 -12.46
CA GLU A 324 -9.81 6.59 -12.41
C GLU A 324 -8.93 5.99 -13.53
N GLY A 325 -8.12 4.98 -13.18
CA GLY A 325 -7.19 4.34 -14.12
C GLY A 325 -5.88 5.11 -14.37
N SER A 326 -5.68 6.27 -13.73
CA SER A 326 -4.45 7.05 -13.89
C SER A 326 -3.22 6.44 -13.20
N HIS A 327 -3.46 5.53 -12.24
CA HIS A 327 -2.42 5.01 -11.33
C HIS A 327 -1.74 6.14 -10.51
N GLY A 328 -2.50 7.17 -10.16
CA GLY A 328 -1.99 8.43 -9.60
C GLY A 328 -1.13 8.29 -8.35
N VAL A 329 -1.41 7.31 -7.48
CA VAL A 329 -0.57 7.06 -6.29
C VAL A 329 0.82 6.52 -6.69
N ILE A 330 0.90 5.69 -7.74
CA ILE A 330 2.17 5.19 -8.26
C ILE A 330 2.97 6.33 -8.92
N LEU A 331 2.31 7.16 -9.75
CA LEU A 331 2.95 8.33 -10.37
C LEU A 331 3.52 9.29 -9.32
N PHE A 332 2.76 9.53 -8.25
CA PHE A 332 3.21 10.35 -7.14
C PHE A 332 4.39 9.72 -6.40
N LEU A 333 4.35 8.41 -6.13
CA LEU A 333 5.47 7.70 -5.49
C LEU A 333 6.76 7.76 -6.33
N TYR A 334 6.66 7.62 -7.65
CA TYR A 334 7.81 7.79 -8.54
C TYR A 334 8.34 9.22 -8.51
N SER A 335 7.46 10.20 -8.61
CA SER A 335 7.80 11.63 -8.49
C SER A 335 8.53 11.91 -7.17
N LEU A 336 8.08 11.32 -6.07
CA LEU A 336 8.70 11.45 -4.75
C LEU A 336 10.14 10.91 -4.72
N ILE A 337 10.33 9.70 -5.26
CA ILE A 337 11.64 9.05 -5.32
C ILE A 337 12.62 9.84 -6.17
N PHE A 338 12.17 10.35 -7.32
CA PHE A 338 13.02 11.17 -8.19
C PHE A 338 13.27 12.58 -7.64
N SER A 339 12.35 13.14 -6.85
CA SER A 339 12.56 14.41 -6.15
C SER A 339 13.64 14.28 -5.07
N ARG A 340 13.64 13.16 -4.31
CA ARG A 340 14.72 12.86 -3.36
C ARG A 340 16.03 12.43 -4.04
N THR A 341 15.93 11.82 -5.22
CA THR A 341 17.00 11.11 -5.96
C THR A 341 17.41 9.77 -5.34
N ILE A 342 17.77 8.81 -6.19
CA ILE A 342 18.14 7.46 -5.75
C ILE A 342 19.42 7.45 -4.91
N ALA A 343 20.40 8.31 -5.23
CA ALA A 343 21.65 8.39 -4.49
C ALA A 343 21.40 8.82 -3.04
N ARG A 344 20.67 9.91 -2.83
CA ARG A 344 20.35 10.41 -1.48
C ARG A 344 19.40 9.49 -0.72
N LEU A 345 18.50 8.78 -1.42
CA LEU A 345 17.70 7.74 -0.78
C LEU A 345 18.58 6.63 -0.20
N ARG A 346 19.60 6.17 -0.92
CA ARG A 346 20.53 5.16 -0.40
C ARG A 346 21.32 5.65 0.82
N GLU A 347 21.62 6.94 0.88
CA GLU A 347 22.26 7.59 2.03
C GLU A 347 21.33 7.74 3.24
N ASP A 348 20.03 7.95 3.00
CA ASP A 348 19.03 8.05 4.07
C ASP A 348 18.78 6.71 4.77
N LEU A 349 18.83 5.62 4.00
CA LEU A 349 18.63 4.27 4.50
C LEU A 349 19.80 3.81 5.39
N ASP A 350 19.56 2.80 6.21
CA ASP A 350 20.57 2.18 7.08
C ASP A 350 20.51 0.64 6.95
N CYS A 351 21.23 -0.07 7.81
CA CYS A 351 21.30 -1.54 7.76
C CYS A 351 19.95 -2.23 8.01
N THR A 352 18.94 -1.55 8.55
CA THR A 352 17.62 -2.13 8.85
C THR A 352 16.76 -2.29 7.60
N THR A 353 17.00 -1.50 6.55
CA THR A 353 16.19 -1.56 5.34
C THR A 353 16.90 -1.05 4.09
N SER A 354 16.75 -1.77 2.99
CA SER A 354 17.41 -1.47 1.70
C SER A 354 16.45 -0.99 0.61
N HIS A 355 15.15 -1.02 0.87
CA HIS A 355 14.10 -0.73 -0.10
C HIS A 355 12.84 -0.17 0.60
N LEU A 356 11.91 0.40 -0.15
CA LEU A 356 10.79 1.19 0.40
C LEU A 356 9.50 0.41 0.63
N LEU A 357 9.28 -0.69 -0.10
CA LEU A 357 8.04 -1.49 -0.05
C LEU A 357 8.33 -2.94 0.34
N HIS A 358 7.56 -3.47 1.27
CA HIS A 358 7.66 -4.87 1.69
C HIS A 358 6.47 -5.68 1.16
N LEU A 359 6.72 -6.82 0.52
CA LEU A 359 5.68 -7.74 0.10
C LEU A 359 5.19 -8.55 1.31
N SER A 360 3.94 -8.36 1.72
CA SER A 360 3.27 -9.08 2.80
C SER A 360 1.89 -9.55 2.33
N LEU A 361 1.57 -10.84 2.54
CA LEU A 361 0.29 -11.45 2.16
C LEU A 361 -0.15 -11.16 0.71
N GLY A 362 0.80 -11.14 -0.23
CA GLY A 362 0.52 -10.87 -1.65
C GLY A 362 0.32 -9.39 -2.02
N ASN A 363 0.57 -8.47 -1.08
CA ASN A 363 0.45 -7.03 -1.29
C ASN A 363 1.70 -6.27 -0.85
N PHE A 364 2.02 -5.17 -1.52
CA PHE A 364 3.13 -4.30 -1.11
C PHE A 364 2.66 -3.34 -0.03
N VAL A 365 3.29 -3.38 1.14
CA VAL A 365 3.04 -2.46 2.25
C VAL A 365 4.20 -1.47 2.35
N CYS A 366 3.88 -0.21 2.67
CA CYS A 366 4.89 0.83 2.87
C CYS A 366 5.73 0.54 4.12
N ARG A 367 7.06 0.57 3.97
CA ARG A 367 7.97 0.54 5.13
C ARG A 367 8.04 1.92 5.79
N GLN A 368 8.53 1.96 7.02
CA GLN A 368 8.66 3.19 7.79
C GLN A 368 9.55 4.24 7.09
N ALA A 369 10.61 3.82 6.39
CA ALA A 369 11.43 4.71 5.56
C ALA A 369 10.62 5.51 4.54
N LEU A 370 9.64 4.89 3.87
CA LEU A 370 8.76 5.58 2.93
C LEU A 370 7.80 6.54 3.66
N MET A 371 7.29 6.15 4.83
CA MET A 371 6.44 7.03 5.65
C MET A 371 7.21 8.27 6.08
N ASN A 372 8.44 8.12 6.55
CA ASN A 372 9.29 9.22 6.94
C ASN A 372 9.68 10.09 5.74
N LEU A 373 9.89 9.51 4.56
CA LEU A 373 10.12 10.28 3.32
C LEU A 373 8.92 11.19 2.99
N LEU A 374 7.70 10.67 3.09
CA LEU A 374 6.48 11.43 2.86
C LEU A 374 6.24 12.53 3.90
N LEU A 375 6.61 12.27 5.17
CA LEU A 375 6.37 13.20 6.28
C LEU A 375 7.48 14.25 6.45
N THR A 376 8.73 13.92 6.13
CA THR A 376 9.91 14.74 6.48
C THR A 376 10.78 15.11 5.28
N GLY A 377 10.55 14.49 4.12
CA GLY A 377 11.42 14.60 2.96
C GLY A 377 12.69 13.74 3.04
N ARG A 378 12.86 12.93 4.09
CA ARG A 378 14.03 12.03 4.31
C ARG A 378 13.57 10.61 4.57
N ALA A 379 14.18 9.63 3.90
CA ALA A 379 13.79 8.23 4.01
C ALA A 379 14.44 7.49 5.21
N SER A 380 14.57 8.15 6.37
CA SER A 380 15.15 7.52 7.56
C SER A 380 14.31 6.31 8.00
N PRO A 381 14.87 5.12 8.23
CA PRO A 381 14.07 3.92 8.52
C PRO A 381 13.37 3.94 9.88
N ASN A 382 13.88 4.72 10.84
CA ASN A 382 13.45 4.67 12.23
C ASN A 382 12.65 5.91 12.66
N VAL A 383 11.84 5.74 13.70
CA VAL A 383 10.93 6.79 14.23
C VAL A 383 11.48 7.53 15.45
N PHE A 384 12.63 7.13 15.99
CA PHE A 384 13.30 7.85 17.07
C PHE A 384 13.96 9.14 16.56
N ASN A 385 14.42 10.00 17.46
CA ASN A 385 15.06 11.27 17.11
C ASN A 385 16.55 11.10 16.80
N GLY A 386 17.05 11.82 15.79
CA GLY A 386 18.47 11.91 15.50
C GLY A 386 19.06 10.62 14.93
N THR A 387 20.38 10.48 15.05
CA THR A 387 21.13 9.30 14.62
C THR A 387 21.64 8.56 15.84
N LEU A 388 21.37 7.26 15.89
CA LEU A 388 21.81 6.40 17.00
C LEU A 388 23.14 5.73 16.63
N HIS A 389 24.14 5.92 17.49
CA HIS A 389 25.48 5.35 17.30
C HIS A 389 25.79 4.19 18.25
N CYS A 390 24.99 3.98 19.29
CA CYS A 390 25.16 2.93 20.28
C CYS A 390 23.89 2.09 20.41
N GLY A 391 24.04 0.79 20.66
CA GLY A 391 22.91 -0.11 20.95
C GLY A 391 22.31 0.12 22.34
N ASP A 392 21.26 -0.62 22.64
CA ASP A 392 20.56 -0.53 23.94
C ASP A 392 21.46 -0.92 25.13
N ASP A 393 22.49 -1.72 24.89
CA ASP A 393 23.51 -2.13 25.86
C ASP A 393 24.66 -1.12 26.01
N GLY A 394 24.61 0.01 25.30
CA GLY A 394 25.64 1.04 25.29
C GLY A 394 26.86 0.72 24.42
N SER A 395 26.88 -0.45 23.75
CA SER A 395 27.96 -0.81 22.83
C SER A 395 27.88 0.01 21.53
N PRO A 396 29.02 0.40 20.93
CA PRO A 396 29.00 1.14 19.67
C PRO A 396 28.49 0.24 18.54
N LEU A 397 27.58 0.76 17.73
CA LEU A 397 27.06 0.06 16.56
C LEU A 397 28.08 0.10 15.43
N GLU A 398 28.19 -1.00 14.68
CA GLU A 398 29.04 -1.08 13.49
C GLU A 398 28.66 -0.02 12.44
N LYS A 399 27.36 0.26 12.31
CA LYS A 399 26.80 1.32 11.47
C LYS A 399 25.74 2.10 12.23
N PRO A 400 25.69 3.44 12.08
CA PRO A 400 24.67 4.24 12.72
C PRO A 400 23.28 3.88 12.22
N LEU A 401 22.29 3.97 13.10
CA LEU A 401 20.87 3.86 12.75
C LEU A 401 20.28 5.25 12.56
N HIS A 402 19.58 5.45 11.45
CA HIS A 402 19.06 6.76 11.07
C HIS A 402 17.62 6.92 11.55
N GLY A 403 17.39 7.89 12.43
CA GLY A 403 16.08 8.35 12.87
C GLY A 403 15.71 9.69 12.23
N VAL A 404 14.71 10.34 12.82
CA VAL A 404 14.15 11.60 12.33
C VAL A 404 14.96 12.79 12.84
N LEU A 405 15.50 13.58 11.92
CA LEU A 405 16.44 14.66 12.22
C LEU A 405 15.77 16.00 12.56
N ALA A 406 14.54 16.22 12.08
CA ALA A 406 13.86 17.50 12.22
C ALA A 406 12.36 17.32 12.47
N ARG A 407 11.78 18.28 13.19
CA ARG A 407 10.35 18.31 13.49
C ARG A 407 9.54 18.53 12.21
N SER A 408 8.61 17.62 11.92
CA SER A 408 7.71 17.74 10.76
C SER A 408 6.52 18.66 11.05
N ASP A 409 5.91 19.16 9.97
CA ASP A 409 4.61 19.85 10.02
C ASP A 409 3.48 18.88 10.42
N VAL A 410 3.55 17.63 9.97
CA VAL A 410 2.57 16.57 10.24
C VAL A 410 3.24 15.48 11.08
N GLY A 411 2.58 15.07 12.15
CA GLY A 411 3.10 14.09 13.09
C GLY A 411 2.84 12.66 12.67
N TYR A 412 3.39 11.74 13.46
CA TYR A 412 3.16 10.31 13.30
C TYR A 412 2.89 9.69 14.67
N LEU A 413 1.84 8.88 14.75
CA LEU A 413 1.56 8.02 15.89
C LEU A 413 1.54 6.58 15.42
N HIS A 414 2.12 5.69 16.21
CA HIS A 414 2.17 4.28 15.87
C HIS A 414 1.69 3.44 17.04
N TRP A 415 0.82 2.49 16.71
CA TRP A 415 0.35 1.50 17.65
C TRP A 415 0.11 0.18 16.94
N SER A 416 0.61 -0.90 17.53
CA SER A 416 0.43 -2.26 17.02
C SER A 416 0.40 -3.21 18.21
N ARG A 417 -0.70 -3.96 18.33
CA ARG A 417 -0.83 -5.02 19.34
C ARG A 417 0.26 -6.08 19.20
N GLU A 418 0.46 -6.59 17.98
CA GLU A 418 1.46 -7.64 17.72
C GLU A 418 2.87 -7.21 18.14
N LEU A 419 3.22 -5.94 17.91
CA LEU A 419 4.53 -5.43 18.31
C LEU A 419 4.62 -5.16 19.81
N LEU A 420 3.51 -4.75 20.45
CA LEU A 420 3.46 -4.57 21.89
C LEU A 420 3.66 -5.90 22.63
N GLU A 421 2.95 -6.96 22.22
CA GLU A 421 3.07 -8.31 22.81
C GLU A 421 4.48 -8.89 22.67
N ARG A 422 5.20 -8.48 21.63
CA ARG A 422 6.60 -8.87 21.39
C ARG A 422 7.63 -7.94 22.02
N THR A 423 7.21 -6.93 22.80
CA THR A 423 8.08 -5.89 23.38
C THR A 423 8.92 -5.16 22.33
N LYS A 424 8.37 -4.98 21.12
CA LYS A 424 9.02 -4.39 19.93
C LYS A 424 8.31 -3.13 19.44
N LEU A 425 7.40 -2.55 20.22
CA LEU A 425 6.69 -1.35 19.80
C LEU A 425 7.69 -0.19 19.65
N PRO A 426 7.85 0.38 18.43
CA PRO A 426 8.80 1.46 18.22
C PRO A 426 8.44 2.69 19.06
N MET A 427 9.39 3.17 19.84
CA MET A 427 9.22 4.42 20.57
C MET A 427 9.36 5.60 19.59
N VAL A 428 8.22 6.11 19.14
CA VAL A 428 8.18 7.30 18.27
C VAL A 428 8.76 8.49 19.03
N GLY A 429 9.77 9.13 18.44
CA GLY A 429 10.46 10.29 19.01
C GLY A 429 9.63 11.57 18.94
N SER A 430 10.05 12.59 19.70
CA SER A 430 9.34 13.88 19.76
C SER A 430 9.29 14.62 18.42
N MET A 431 10.24 14.40 17.50
CA MET A 431 10.22 15.04 16.17
C MET A 431 8.99 14.65 15.33
N LEU A 432 8.37 13.51 15.64
CA LEU A 432 7.14 13.03 15.03
C LEU A 432 5.93 13.08 15.98
N LYS A 433 6.11 12.83 17.28
CA LYS A 433 5.01 12.87 18.27
C LYS A 433 4.49 14.28 18.53
N THR A 434 5.36 15.29 18.45
CA THR A 434 5.01 16.71 18.63
C THR A 434 5.23 17.46 17.32
N PRO A 435 4.36 17.33 16.32
CA PRO A 435 4.49 18.07 15.05
C PRO A 435 4.29 19.57 15.22
N LYS A 436 4.66 20.38 14.22
CA LYS A 436 4.45 21.84 14.26
C LYS A 436 2.98 22.23 14.14
N LEU A 437 2.17 21.41 13.49
CA LEU A 437 0.72 21.57 13.39
C LEU A 437 0.04 20.37 14.04
N PRO A 438 -1.13 20.55 14.67
CA PRO A 438 -1.85 19.48 15.37
C PRO A 438 -2.53 18.52 14.37
N ILE A 439 -1.75 17.86 13.54
CA ILE A 439 -2.18 16.87 12.55
C ILE A 439 -1.22 15.68 12.67
N TRP A 440 -1.74 14.47 12.77
CA TRP A 440 -0.98 13.23 12.86
C TRP A 440 -1.50 12.21 11.86
N VAL A 441 -0.58 11.51 11.21
CA VAL A 441 -0.88 10.24 10.54
C VAL A 441 -0.70 9.13 11.55
N CYS A 442 -1.74 8.30 11.73
CA CYS A 442 -1.73 7.21 12.69
C CYS A 442 -1.59 5.87 11.95
N SER A 443 -0.56 5.09 12.30
CA SER A 443 -0.38 3.71 11.89
C SER A 443 -0.87 2.80 13.02
N ILE A 444 -2.06 2.24 12.86
CA ILE A 444 -2.80 1.49 13.88
C ILE A 444 -3.03 0.08 13.34
N ASN A 445 -2.39 -0.92 13.93
CA ASN A 445 -2.47 -2.34 13.51
C ASN A 445 -2.24 -2.51 11.99
N GLY A 446 -1.29 -1.76 11.42
CA GLY A 446 -0.96 -1.80 9.99
C GLY A 446 -1.91 -1.03 9.07
N THR A 447 -2.95 -0.39 9.62
CA THR A 447 -3.85 0.51 8.88
C THR A 447 -3.50 1.97 9.13
N TYR A 448 -3.72 2.83 8.13
CA TYR A 448 -3.39 4.25 8.23
C TYR A 448 -4.65 5.11 8.32
N SER A 449 -4.58 6.13 9.16
CA SER A 449 -5.65 7.10 9.42
C SER A 449 -5.06 8.47 9.75
N VAL A 450 -5.91 9.48 9.88
CA VAL A 450 -5.51 10.86 10.21
C VAL A 450 -6.26 11.34 11.43
N LEU A 451 -5.53 11.92 12.37
CA LEU A 451 -6.04 12.56 13.57
C LEU A 451 -5.61 14.04 13.53
N PHE A 452 -6.52 14.98 13.80
CA PHE A 452 -6.19 16.40 13.70
C PHE A 452 -7.02 17.28 14.63
N SER A 453 -6.55 18.51 14.87
CA SER A 453 -7.31 19.56 15.55
C SER A 453 -7.25 20.86 14.75
N PRO A 454 -8.34 21.63 14.64
CA PRO A 454 -8.30 22.95 14.01
C PRO A 454 -7.55 24.01 14.85
N ASN A 455 -7.33 23.74 16.13
CA ASN A 455 -6.64 24.66 17.04
C ASN A 455 -5.12 24.58 16.87
N ARG A 456 -4.55 25.50 16.08
CA ARG A 456 -3.09 25.59 15.83
C ARG A 456 -2.26 25.65 17.11
N CYS A 457 -2.79 26.24 18.18
CA CYS A 457 -2.08 26.45 19.44
C CYS A 457 -2.09 25.24 20.36
N LEU A 458 -2.78 24.15 19.99
CA LEU A 458 -2.95 22.96 20.85
C LEU A 458 -1.61 22.46 21.43
N LEU A 459 -0.56 22.39 20.62
CA LEU A 459 0.76 21.88 21.04
C LEU A 459 1.73 22.96 21.54
N SER A 460 1.29 24.22 21.61
CA SER A 460 2.13 25.37 22.01
C SER A 460 1.78 25.89 23.39
N ASP A 461 0.58 25.59 23.89
CA ASP A 461 0.11 25.99 25.21
C ASP A 461 -0.27 24.74 26.01
N TRP A 462 0.49 24.47 27.07
CA TRP A 462 0.24 23.33 27.96
C TRP A 462 -1.17 23.36 28.56
N LYS A 463 -1.78 24.56 28.72
CA LYS A 463 -3.15 24.68 29.22
C LYS A 463 -4.18 24.12 28.24
N MET A 464 -3.91 24.21 26.95
CA MET A 464 -4.77 23.69 25.89
C MET A 464 -4.69 22.18 25.74
N GLU A 465 -3.61 21.54 26.25
CA GLU A 465 -3.46 20.07 26.23
C GLU A 465 -4.20 19.38 27.38
N HIS A 466 -4.96 20.10 28.23
CA HIS A 466 -5.74 19.49 29.31
C HIS A 466 -7.06 18.89 28.87
N LEU A 467 -7.86 19.65 28.13
CA LEU A 467 -9.17 19.25 27.63
C LEU A 467 -9.37 19.84 26.24
N PHE A 468 -9.42 19.00 25.21
CA PHE A 468 -9.47 19.46 23.84
C PHE A 468 -10.17 18.48 22.91
N HIS A 469 -10.53 18.97 21.72
CA HIS A 469 -11.15 18.17 20.69
C HIS A 469 -10.16 17.76 19.59
N MET A 470 -10.28 16.50 19.17
CA MET A 470 -9.60 15.96 18.00
C MET A 470 -10.62 15.33 17.05
N TYR A 471 -10.26 15.34 15.77
CA TYR A 471 -11.05 14.81 14.68
C TYR A 471 -10.34 13.62 14.07
N PHE A 472 -11.04 12.51 13.94
CA PHE A 472 -10.51 11.25 13.43
C PHE A 472 -11.15 10.87 12.08
N TYR A 473 -10.31 10.61 11.09
CA TYR A 473 -10.70 10.15 9.76
C TYR A 473 -9.88 8.92 9.36
N ASN A 474 -10.57 7.85 8.96
CA ASN A 474 -9.94 6.56 8.65
C ASN A 474 -9.85 6.27 7.14
N GLY A 475 -10.40 7.11 6.26
CA GLY A 475 -10.33 6.90 4.80
C GLY A 475 -11.32 5.88 4.22
N GLN A 476 -12.03 5.10 5.05
CA GLN A 476 -12.94 4.06 4.57
C GLN A 476 -14.21 4.65 3.97
N PRO A 477 -14.70 4.13 2.82
CA PRO A 477 -15.95 4.58 2.21
C PRO A 477 -17.16 4.60 3.14
N SER A 478 -17.21 3.66 4.10
CA SER A 478 -18.27 3.53 5.11
C SER A 478 -18.33 4.68 6.12
N GLN A 479 -17.24 5.40 6.36
CA GLN A 479 -17.25 6.56 7.26
C GLN A 479 -17.98 7.72 6.57
N GLN A 480 -19.14 8.13 7.12
CA GLN A 480 -19.99 9.19 6.57
C GLN A 480 -19.70 10.58 7.17
N SER A 481 -19.09 10.63 8.35
CA SER A 481 -18.70 11.86 9.03
C SER A 481 -17.40 11.65 9.80
N THR A 482 -16.68 12.75 10.03
CA THR A 482 -15.46 12.75 10.85
C THR A 482 -15.83 12.49 12.30
N ALA A 483 -15.15 11.53 12.95
CA ALA A 483 -15.41 11.23 14.34
C ALA A 483 -14.81 12.33 15.23
N LEU A 484 -15.60 12.87 16.16
CA LEU A 484 -15.17 13.87 17.12
C LEU A 484 -14.79 13.18 18.42
N LEU A 485 -13.55 13.38 18.86
CA LEU A 485 -13.01 12.86 20.11
C LEU A 485 -12.78 14.01 21.08
N THR A 486 -13.22 13.85 22.33
CA THR A 486 -12.88 14.74 23.44
C THR A 486 -11.80 14.07 24.27
N ILE A 487 -10.65 14.73 24.42
CA ILE A 487 -9.48 14.20 25.14
C ILE A 487 -9.30 15.00 26.41
N ASP A 488 -9.31 14.30 27.54
CA ASP A 488 -9.02 14.85 28.87
C ASP A 488 -7.76 14.20 29.44
N THR A 489 -6.73 15.00 29.69
CA THR A 489 -5.44 14.56 30.23
C THR A 489 -5.28 14.77 31.73
N HIS A 490 -6.20 15.47 32.40
CA HIS A 490 -6.24 15.61 33.86
C HIS A 490 -6.88 14.42 34.57
N SER A 491 -7.77 13.76 33.85
CA SER A 491 -8.57 12.66 34.35
C SER A 491 -7.75 11.39 34.59
N HIS A 492 -7.25 11.21 35.82
CA HIS A 492 -6.52 10.00 36.25
C HIS A 492 -7.41 8.77 36.49
N HIS A 493 -8.57 8.65 35.84
CA HIS A 493 -9.44 7.48 36.05
C HIS A 493 -8.80 6.14 35.61
N TRP A 494 -7.65 6.18 34.94
CA TRP A 494 -6.84 5.01 34.66
C TRP A 494 -6.16 4.42 35.92
N GLU A 495 -5.89 5.21 36.97
CA GLU A 495 -5.24 4.75 38.21
C GLU A 495 -6.21 4.10 39.23
N VAL A 496 -7.51 4.39 39.15
CA VAL A 496 -8.48 4.03 40.21
C VAL A 496 -9.00 2.58 40.11
N GLY A 497 -8.46 1.73 39.23
CA GLY A 497 -8.99 0.38 39.00
C GLY A 497 -7.97 -0.72 38.66
N ILE A 498 -6.69 -0.56 39.03
CA ILE A 498 -5.66 -1.59 38.81
C ILE A 498 -5.70 -2.62 39.95
N LYS A 499 -6.78 -3.40 40.03
CA LYS A 499 -6.81 -4.61 40.89
C LYS A 499 -7.27 -5.91 40.21
N ASP A 500 -7.70 -5.89 38.95
CA ASP A 500 -8.01 -7.14 38.21
C ASP A 500 -7.22 -7.24 36.90
N THR A 501 -6.02 -7.82 37.00
CA THR A 501 -5.17 -8.25 35.89
C THR A 501 -5.63 -9.61 35.36
N GLN A 502 -6.61 -9.69 34.44
CA GLN A 502 -6.85 -10.85 33.55
C GLN A 502 -7.76 -10.52 32.32
N GLY A 503 -7.55 -9.39 31.64
CA GLY A 503 -8.35 -9.02 30.45
C GLY A 503 -7.52 -8.48 29.28
N ASP A 504 -7.96 -8.80 28.06
CA ASP A 504 -7.35 -8.32 26.81
C ASP A 504 -7.55 -6.79 26.63
N PRO A 505 -6.49 -5.97 26.50
CA PRO A 505 -6.59 -4.52 26.44
C PRO A 505 -7.42 -3.95 25.26
N GLU A 506 -7.52 -4.55 24.06
CA GLU A 506 -8.48 -4.03 23.03
C GLU A 506 -9.94 -4.42 23.31
N LYS A 507 -10.20 -5.49 24.08
CA LYS A 507 -11.57 -5.73 24.58
C LYS A 507 -12.00 -4.65 25.56
N ARG A 508 -11.04 -3.93 26.13
CA ARG A 508 -11.24 -2.85 27.09
C ARG A 508 -11.15 -1.46 26.45
N PHE A 509 -10.27 -1.26 25.46
CA PHE A 509 -10.01 0.04 24.86
C PHE A 509 -9.77 -0.04 23.34
N PRO A 510 -10.49 0.76 22.52
CA PRO A 510 -10.28 0.86 21.08
C PRO A 510 -8.82 1.16 20.68
N SER A 511 -8.34 0.56 19.59
CA SER A 511 -6.97 0.71 19.07
C SER A 511 -6.58 2.17 18.82
N VAL A 512 -7.54 3.00 18.41
CA VAL A 512 -7.35 4.45 18.22
C VAL A 512 -7.03 5.16 19.53
N GLU A 513 -7.70 4.80 20.62
CA GLU A 513 -7.41 5.36 21.94
C GLU A 513 -5.99 5.01 22.38
N MET A 514 -5.57 3.78 22.11
CA MET A 514 -4.23 3.36 22.47
C MET A 514 -3.15 4.11 21.70
N ALA A 515 -3.38 4.39 20.41
CA ALA A 515 -2.49 5.25 19.63
C ALA A 515 -2.39 6.67 20.21
N ILE A 516 -3.51 7.26 20.62
CA ILE A 516 -3.56 8.59 21.26
C ILE A 516 -2.77 8.58 22.58
N ARG A 517 -2.94 7.54 23.39
CA ARG A 517 -2.24 7.37 24.68
C ARG A 517 -0.73 7.22 24.55
N THR A 518 -0.21 6.87 23.36
CA THR A 518 1.24 6.91 23.12
C THR A 518 1.82 8.34 23.17
N LYS A 519 0.99 9.38 23.01
CA LYS A 519 1.36 10.79 23.11
C LYS A 519 0.83 11.44 24.38
N TRP A 520 -0.43 11.20 24.74
CA TRP A 520 -1.05 11.72 25.96
C TRP A 520 -1.33 10.55 26.90
N GLU A 521 -0.29 10.16 27.64
CA GLU A 521 -0.36 9.04 28.57
C GLU A 521 -1.47 9.27 29.61
N GLY A 522 -2.24 8.21 29.90
CA GLY A 522 -3.33 8.28 30.86
C GLY A 522 -4.58 9.05 30.41
N ALA A 523 -4.62 9.58 29.18
CA ALA A 523 -5.75 10.38 28.73
C ALA A 523 -7.05 9.58 28.64
N ALA A 524 -8.13 10.23 29.08
CA ALA A 524 -9.50 9.82 28.91
C ALA A 524 -10.04 10.31 27.57
N ILE A 525 -10.77 9.46 26.87
CA ILE A 525 -11.21 9.71 25.50
C ILE A 525 -12.70 9.43 25.41
N ASP A 526 -13.48 10.46 25.07
CA ASP A 526 -14.90 10.35 24.78
C ASP A 526 -15.12 10.45 23.26
N TRP A 527 -15.86 9.50 22.71
CA TRP A 527 -16.21 9.42 21.28
C TRP A 527 -17.45 10.25 20.92
N ASN A 528 -18.03 10.98 21.89
CA ASN A 528 -19.17 11.88 21.73
C ASN A 528 -20.36 11.21 21.00
N GLY A 529 -20.65 9.96 21.34
CA GLY A 529 -21.72 9.17 20.73
C GLY A 529 -21.35 8.47 19.41
N THR A 530 -20.12 8.61 18.92
CA THR A 530 -19.63 7.84 17.77
C THR A 530 -19.18 6.44 18.22
N MET A 531 -19.51 5.40 17.44
CA MET A 531 -19.01 4.05 17.74
C MET A 531 -17.48 4.00 17.60
N PRO A 532 -16.75 3.49 18.60
CA PRO A 532 -15.31 3.39 18.52
C PRO A 532 -14.83 2.46 17.39
N PHE A 533 -13.72 2.84 16.77
CA PHE A 533 -13.02 1.99 15.82
C PHE A 533 -12.04 1.08 16.56
N PHE A 534 -12.32 -0.22 16.52
CA PHE A 534 -11.47 -1.27 17.09
C PHE A 534 -10.39 -1.70 16.09
#